data_AF-A0A0A0JKE2-F1
#
_entry.id   AF-A0A0A0JKE2-F1
#
_cell.length_a   1.000
_cell.length_b   1.000
_cell.length_c   1.000
_cell.angle_alpha   90.00
_cell.angle_beta   90.00
_cell.angle_gamma   90.00
#
_symmetry.space_group_name_H-M   'P 1'
#
loop_
_entity.id
_entity.type
_entity.pdbx_description
1 polymer ?
#
loop_
_entity_poly.entity_id
_entity_poly.type
_entity_poly.pdbx_seq_one_letter_code
_entity_poly.pdbx_strand_id
1 'polypeptide(L)'
;MAERVGIDKAVLARYETGAQQPTLPALERLVAGCGYELRWSLNNIGAVRAGASAVSGVANVDQADAGLVATIDQADAGVVATIDQAGACVVTEGAPALALPGPIGRRISANLAEVLDVLAAIGATDPCLYGDIANGCEGVASRVFIGVTPAPDTSFNTLLSTSGRLGMLLRVDVRVMRHDEVPDRGPDGAGVPLTPEGDPPMSRSA
;
A
#
# COMPACT_ATOMS: atom_id res chain seq x y z
N MET A 1 -21.31 3.39 10.55
CA MET A 1 -20.66 2.75 9.40
C MET A 1 -19.19 3.15 9.32
N ALA A 2 -18.86 4.43 9.11
CA ALA A 2 -17.49 4.97 9.16
C ALA A 2 -16.65 4.47 10.38
N GLU A 3 -17.18 4.65 11.58
CA GLU A 3 -16.54 4.24 12.85
C GLU A 3 -16.39 2.70 13.01
N ARG A 4 -17.28 1.92 12.39
CA ARG A 4 -17.21 0.45 12.37
C ARG A 4 -16.14 -0.10 11.43
N VAL A 5 -15.67 0.72 10.50
CA VAL A 5 -14.71 0.34 9.45
C VAL A 5 -13.33 0.97 9.74
N GLY A 6 -13.22 1.82 10.77
CA GLY A 6 -12.00 2.58 11.06
C GLY A 6 -11.71 3.65 10.00
N ILE A 7 -12.73 4.14 9.29
CA ILE A 7 -12.60 5.18 8.26
C ILE A 7 -13.21 6.47 8.79
N ASP A 8 -12.52 7.59 8.60
CA ASP A 8 -13.00 8.91 9.00
C ASP A 8 -14.26 9.34 8.22
N LYS A 9 -15.19 10.04 8.90
CA LYS A 9 -16.46 10.48 8.29
C LYS A 9 -16.26 11.47 7.14
N ALA A 10 -15.24 12.32 7.20
CA ALA A 10 -14.91 13.24 6.12
C ALA A 10 -14.35 12.51 4.90
N VAL A 11 -13.62 11.41 5.09
CA VAL A 11 -13.14 10.55 3.99
C VAL A 11 -14.32 9.85 3.32
N LEU A 12 -15.27 9.31 4.10
CA LEU A 12 -16.48 8.71 3.54
C LEU A 12 -17.31 9.71 2.72
N ALA A 13 -17.44 10.95 3.19
CA ALA A 13 -18.14 12.00 2.44
C ALA A 13 -17.46 12.35 1.11
N ARG A 14 -16.12 12.27 1.02
CA ARG A 14 -15.40 12.46 -0.26
C ARG A 14 -15.66 11.32 -1.24
N TYR A 15 -15.88 10.10 -0.76
CA TYR A 15 -16.31 8.98 -1.60
C TYR A 15 -17.73 9.17 -2.12
N GLU A 16 -18.66 9.56 -1.25
CA GLU A 16 -20.07 9.76 -1.61
C GLU A 16 -20.27 10.89 -2.64
N THR A 17 -19.46 11.94 -2.54
CA THR A 17 -19.49 13.08 -3.46
C THR A 17 -18.73 12.84 -4.76
N GLY A 18 -18.04 11.71 -4.89
CA GLY A 18 -17.17 11.41 -6.03
C GLY A 18 -15.91 12.28 -6.10
N ALA A 19 -15.66 13.11 -5.08
CA ALA A 19 -14.45 13.93 -4.96
C ALA A 19 -13.18 13.08 -4.79
N GLN A 20 -13.34 11.83 -4.36
CA GLN A 20 -12.27 10.85 -4.23
C GLN A 20 -12.81 9.45 -4.51
N GLN A 21 -12.02 8.59 -5.16
CA GLN A 21 -12.36 7.18 -5.31
C GLN A 21 -11.70 6.35 -4.20
N PRO A 22 -12.43 5.39 -3.61
CA PRO A 22 -11.83 4.47 -2.64
C PRO A 22 -10.81 3.57 -3.32
N THR A 23 -9.71 3.30 -2.62
CA THR A 23 -8.75 2.25 -3.02
C THR A 23 -9.39 0.87 -2.86
N LEU A 24 -8.85 -0.16 -3.52
CA LEU A 24 -9.38 -1.52 -3.39
C LEU A 24 -9.40 -2.00 -1.92
N PRO A 25 -8.34 -1.80 -1.10
CA PRO A 25 -8.40 -2.16 0.32
C PRO A 25 -9.43 -1.35 1.13
N ALA A 26 -9.60 -0.06 0.83
CA ALA A 26 -10.62 0.76 1.48
C ALA A 26 -12.03 0.27 1.13
N LEU A 27 -12.26 -0.12 -0.12
CA LEU A 27 -13.51 -0.69 -0.59
C LEU A 27 -13.81 -2.04 0.08
N GLU A 28 -12.81 -2.93 0.16
CA GLU A 28 -12.95 -4.23 0.85
C GLU A 28 -13.34 -4.04 2.32
N ARG A 29 -12.71 -3.09 3.03
CA ARG A 29 -13.08 -2.77 4.43
C ARG A 29 -14.50 -2.23 4.56
N LEU A 30 -14.92 -1.33 3.67
CA LEU A 30 -16.29 -0.78 3.68
C LEU A 30 -17.33 -1.88 3.47
N VAL A 31 -17.09 -2.77 2.52
CA VAL A 31 -17.97 -3.90 2.19
C VAL A 31 -18.02 -4.90 3.35
N ALA A 32 -16.85 -5.24 3.93
CA ALA A 32 -16.74 -6.10 5.11
C ALA A 32 -17.44 -5.52 6.34
N GLY A 33 -17.31 -4.22 6.60
CA GLY A 33 -18.00 -3.55 7.70
C GLY A 33 -19.51 -3.53 7.58
N CYS A 34 -20.05 -3.68 6.35
CA CYS A 34 -21.46 -3.90 6.08
C CYS A 34 -21.89 -5.37 6.22
N GLY A 35 -20.97 -6.29 6.49
CA GLY A 35 -21.23 -7.72 6.56
C GLY A 35 -21.26 -8.43 5.21
N TYR A 36 -20.69 -7.82 4.17
CA TYR A 36 -20.57 -8.41 2.83
C TYR A 36 -19.12 -8.76 2.51
N GLU A 37 -18.92 -9.72 1.62
CA GLU A 37 -17.59 -10.07 1.09
C GLU A 37 -17.48 -9.55 -0.35
N LEU A 38 -16.36 -8.90 -0.69
CA LEU A 38 -16.10 -8.43 -2.04
C LEU A 38 -15.28 -9.47 -2.81
N ARG A 39 -15.82 -9.96 -3.94
CA ARG A 39 -15.09 -10.84 -4.86
C ARG A 39 -14.91 -10.13 -6.19
N TRP A 40 -13.68 -10.10 -6.69
CA TRP A 40 -13.32 -9.44 -7.94
C TRP A 40 -12.59 -10.39 -8.89
N SER A 41 -12.75 -10.17 -10.19
CA SER A 41 -12.10 -10.93 -11.26
C SER A 41 -11.54 -9.97 -12.30
N LEU A 42 -10.30 -10.17 -12.71
CA LEU A 42 -9.68 -9.37 -13.76
C LEU A 42 -9.82 -10.08 -15.11
N ASN A 43 -10.53 -9.46 -16.04
CA ASN A 43 -10.65 -9.97 -17.40
C ASN A 43 -9.66 -9.24 -18.31
N ASN A 44 -8.70 -9.98 -18.87
CA ASN A 44 -7.77 -9.42 -19.85
C ASN A 44 -8.48 -9.22 -21.19
N ILE A 45 -8.96 -8.01 -21.42
CA ILE A 45 -9.68 -7.63 -22.65
C ILE A 45 -8.78 -7.75 -23.89
N GLY A 46 -7.45 -7.67 -23.74
CA GLY A 46 -6.47 -7.88 -24.81
C GLY A 46 -6.32 -9.34 -25.24
N ALA A 47 -6.34 -10.27 -24.27
CA ALA A 47 -6.29 -11.72 -24.55
C ALA A 47 -7.56 -12.21 -25.26
N VAL A 48 -8.72 -11.62 -24.95
CA VAL A 48 -10.00 -11.92 -25.64
C VAL A 48 -9.95 -11.55 -27.13
N ARG A 49 -9.23 -10.47 -27.49
CA ARG A 49 -9.02 -10.09 -28.90
C ARG A 49 -7.96 -10.94 -29.61
N ALA A 50 -6.90 -11.33 -28.91
CA ALA A 50 -5.87 -12.24 -29.45
C ALA A 50 -6.41 -13.66 -29.68
N GLY A 51 -7.26 -14.17 -28.78
CA GLY A 51 -8.00 -15.41 -28.96
C GLY A 51 -8.95 -15.36 -30.14
N ALA A 52 -9.73 -14.28 -30.30
CA ALA A 52 -10.60 -14.09 -31.46
C ALA A 52 -9.83 -14.03 -32.80
N SER A 53 -8.60 -13.51 -32.81
CA SER A 53 -7.73 -13.53 -34.00
C SER A 53 -7.15 -14.91 -34.30
N ALA A 54 -6.91 -15.74 -33.28
CA ALA A 54 -6.42 -17.12 -33.47
C ALA A 54 -7.50 -18.06 -34.04
N VAL A 55 -8.78 -17.81 -33.77
CA VAL A 55 -9.89 -18.60 -34.35
C VAL A 55 -10.12 -18.26 -35.84
N SER A 56 -9.63 -17.12 -36.33
CA SER A 56 -9.78 -16.73 -37.74
C SER A 56 -8.83 -17.46 -38.71
N GLY A 57 -7.93 -18.31 -38.22
CA GLY A 57 -6.88 -18.98 -39.01
C GLY A 57 -7.10 -20.46 -39.34
N VAL A 58 -8.23 -21.08 -38.95
CA VAL A 58 -8.46 -22.51 -39.22
C VAL A 58 -9.22 -22.70 -40.54
N ALA A 59 -8.48 -22.68 -41.65
CA ALA A 59 -8.95 -23.24 -42.90
C ALA A 59 -8.58 -24.73 -42.95
N ASN A 60 -9.57 -25.61 -42.69
CA ASN A 60 -9.77 -26.98 -43.22
C ASN A 60 -10.44 -27.88 -42.16
N VAL A 61 -11.64 -28.35 -42.48
CA VAL A 61 -12.60 -28.95 -41.52
C VAL A 61 -12.42 -30.47 -41.34
N ASP A 62 -11.54 -31.15 -42.08
CA ASP A 62 -11.60 -32.63 -42.17
C ASP A 62 -10.51 -33.44 -41.42
N GLN A 63 -9.72 -32.85 -40.51
CA GLN A 63 -8.71 -33.63 -39.73
C GLN A 63 -8.61 -33.31 -38.22
N ALA A 64 -9.56 -32.58 -37.62
CA ALA A 64 -9.35 -31.90 -36.33
C ALA A 64 -9.93 -32.59 -35.07
N ASP A 65 -10.41 -33.84 -35.11
CA ASP A 65 -11.22 -34.34 -33.97
C ASP A 65 -10.42 -35.01 -32.84
N ALA A 66 -9.30 -35.68 -33.13
CA ALA A 66 -8.53 -36.40 -32.11
C ALA A 66 -7.38 -35.59 -31.48
N GLY A 67 -6.85 -34.59 -32.19
CA GLY A 67 -5.70 -33.80 -31.71
C GLY A 67 -6.08 -32.64 -30.79
N LEU A 68 -7.32 -32.17 -30.86
CA LEU A 68 -7.77 -30.96 -30.18
C LEU A 68 -8.09 -31.21 -28.69
N VAL A 69 -8.66 -32.37 -28.36
CA VAL A 69 -8.99 -32.73 -26.97
C VAL A 69 -7.70 -32.91 -26.15
N ALA A 70 -6.67 -33.56 -26.72
CA ALA A 70 -5.39 -33.74 -26.04
C ALA A 70 -4.61 -32.42 -25.82
N THR A 71 -4.75 -31.45 -26.73
CA THR A 71 -4.11 -30.13 -26.56
C THR A 71 -4.82 -29.26 -25.53
N ILE A 72 -6.13 -29.41 -25.37
CA ILE A 72 -6.91 -28.74 -24.33
C ILE A 72 -6.56 -29.32 -22.94
N ASP A 73 -6.49 -30.65 -22.81
CA ASP A 73 -6.12 -31.30 -21.54
C ASP A 73 -4.67 -30.97 -21.11
N GLN A 74 -3.73 -30.88 -22.07
CA GLN A 74 -2.36 -30.45 -21.78
C GLN A 74 -2.26 -28.96 -21.42
N ALA A 75 -3.11 -28.11 -21.99
CA ALA A 75 -3.16 -26.69 -21.65
C ALA A 75 -3.77 -26.46 -20.26
N ASP A 76 -4.81 -27.21 -19.88
CA ASP A 76 -5.46 -27.09 -18.57
C ASP A 76 -4.52 -27.54 -17.43
N ALA A 77 -3.83 -28.67 -17.61
CA ALA A 77 -2.85 -29.15 -16.64
C ALA A 77 -1.65 -28.19 -16.47
N GLY A 78 -1.20 -27.54 -17.55
CA GLY A 78 -0.12 -26.56 -17.50
C GLY A 78 -0.51 -25.22 -16.84
N VAL A 79 -1.77 -24.81 -17.00
CA VAL A 79 -2.32 -23.60 -16.38
C VAL A 79 -2.60 -23.81 -14.89
N VAL A 80 -3.14 -24.96 -14.50
CA VAL A 80 -3.38 -25.28 -13.08
C VAL A 80 -2.06 -25.39 -12.30
N ALA A 81 -1.03 -26.00 -12.89
CA ALA A 81 0.30 -26.10 -12.26
C ALA A 81 1.01 -24.74 -12.08
N THR A 82 0.79 -23.78 -12.99
CA THR A 82 1.35 -22.43 -12.87
C THR A 82 0.58 -21.56 -11.87
N ILE A 83 -0.71 -21.79 -11.69
CA ILE A 83 -1.54 -21.14 -10.66
C ILE A 83 -1.13 -21.64 -9.26
N ASP A 84 -0.88 -22.93 -9.08
CA ASP A 84 -0.43 -23.49 -7.79
C ASP A 84 0.97 -22.99 -7.37
N GLN A 85 1.89 -22.80 -8.33
CA GLN A 85 3.21 -22.24 -8.05
C GLN A 85 3.18 -20.74 -7.71
N ALA A 86 2.18 -19.98 -8.21
CA ALA A 86 1.98 -18.58 -7.85
C ALA A 86 1.35 -18.42 -6.44
N GLY A 87 0.72 -19.48 -5.91
CA GLY A 87 0.15 -19.53 -4.55
C GLY A 87 1.16 -19.79 -3.44
N ALA A 88 2.42 -20.13 -3.75
CA ALA A 88 3.43 -20.55 -2.77
C ALA A 88 4.46 -19.48 -2.38
N CYS A 89 4.16 -18.19 -2.53
CA CYS A 89 4.95 -17.14 -1.86
C CYS A 89 4.57 -17.11 -0.37
N VAL A 90 5.10 -18.08 0.37
CA VAL A 90 5.06 -18.10 1.84
C VAL A 90 5.94 -16.96 2.32
N VAL A 91 5.33 -15.83 2.67
CA VAL A 91 5.99 -14.78 3.45
C VAL A 91 6.20 -15.36 4.84
N THR A 92 7.44 -15.76 5.13
CA THR A 92 7.87 -16.17 6.47
C THR A 92 7.66 -15.01 7.43
N GLU A 93 6.84 -15.23 8.45
CA GLU A 93 6.58 -14.30 9.56
C GLU A 93 7.89 -13.88 10.24
N GLY A 94 8.14 -12.57 10.26
CA GLY A 94 9.21 -11.94 11.01
C GLY A 94 8.74 -10.63 11.63
N ALA A 95 8.37 -10.69 12.92
CA ALA A 95 8.03 -9.59 13.84
C ALA A 95 6.84 -8.68 13.40
N PRO A 96 6.15 -7.98 14.33
CA PRO A 96 4.97 -7.19 13.97
C PRO A 96 5.43 -5.91 13.27
N ALA A 97 5.71 -6.01 11.97
CA ALA A 97 5.95 -4.86 11.13
C ALA A 97 4.64 -4.06 11.04
N LEU A 98 4.74 -2.74 11.24
CA LEU A 98 3.64 -1.81 11.05
C LEU A 98 2.93 -2.13 9.72
N ALA A 99 1.72 -2.69 9.77
CA ALA A 99 1.05 -3.21 8.58
C ALA A 99 0.33 -2.08 7.84
N LEU A 100 1.10 -1.19 7.19
CA LEU A 100 0.53 -0.12 6.37
C LEU A 100 0.05 -0.71 5.03
N PRO A 101 -1.25 -0.60 4.71
CA PRO A 101 -1.79 -1.08 3.44
C PRO A 101 -1.36 -0.18 2.28
N GLY A 102 -1.34 -0.74 1.06
CA GLY A 102 -1.03 -0.02 -0.18
C GLY A 102 0.46 -0.06 -0.60
N PRO A 103 0.77 0.20 -1.87
CA PRO A 103 2.14 0.21 -2.39
C PRO A 103 3.12 1.20 -1.70
N ILE A 104 2.71 2.39 -1.27
CA ILE A 104 3.56 3.34 -0.52
C ILE A 104 3.73 2.87 0.92
N GLY A 105 2.66 2.48 1.61
CA GLY A 105 2.68 1.92 2.96
C GLY A 105 3.59 0.69 3.09
N ARG A 106 3.51 -0.25 2.13
CA ARG A 106 4.43 -1.41 2.06
C ARG A 106 5.89 -1.01 1.88
N ARG A 107 6.16 0.02 1.08
CA ARG A 107 7.53 0.54 0.90
C ARG A 107 8.06 1.16 2.19
N ILE A 108 7.25 1.92 2.90
CA ILE A 108 7.62 2.48 4.21
C ILE A 108 7.92 1.34 5.19
N SER A 109 7.03 0.34 5.26
CA SER A 109 7.19 -0.80 6.17
C SER A 109 8.46 -1.61 5.85
N ALA A 110 8.77 -1.82 4.58
CA ALA A 110 9.97 -2.53 4.14
C ALA A 110 11.28 -1.76 4.42
N ASN A 111 11.22 -0.42 4.49
CA ASN A 111 12.38 0.44 4.74
C ASN A 111 12.30 1.11 6.13
N LEU A 112 11.48 0.58 7.04
CA LEU A 112 11.15 1.24 8.31
C LEU A 112 12.40 1.52 9.15
N ALA A 113 13.32 0.55 9.23
CA ALA A 113 14.57 0.71 9.97
C ALA A 113 15.40 1.88 9.44
N GLU A 114 15.56 2.00 8.12
CA GLU A 114 16.34 3.08 7.50
C GLU A 114 15.64 4.45 7.63
N VAL A 115 14.31 4.46 7.55
CA VAL A 115 13.51 5.67 7.84
C VAL A 115 13.74 6.14 9.28
N LEU A 116 13.67 5.23 10.25
CA LEU A 116 13.90 5.53 11.65
C LEU A 116 15.35 5.97 11.91
N ASP A 117 16.34 5.36 11.26
CA ASP A 117 17.75 5.78 11.37
C ASP A 117 17.97 7.21 10.86
N VAL A 118 17.34 7.58 9.74
CA VAL A 118 17.43 8.93 9.18
C VAL A 118 16.77 9.96 10.12
N LEU A 119 15.66 9.60 10.77
CA LEU A 119 15.00 10.46 11.75
C LEU A 119 15.80 10.55 13.07
N ALA A 120 16.34 9.43 13.55
CA ALA A 120 17.18 9.39 14.74
C ALA A 120 18.47 10.20 14.57
N ALA A 121 19.03 10.27 13.37
CA ALA A 121 20.23 11.06 13.06
C ALA A 121 20.05 12.57 13.28
N ILE A 122 18.81 13.08 13.27
CA ILE A 122 18.48 14.48 13.59
C ILE A 122 17.94 14.64 15.02
N GLY A 123 18.02 13.58 15.84
CA GLY A 123 17.46 13.57 17.20
C GLY A 123 15.94 13.63 17.23
N ALA A 124 15.26 13.25 16.15
CA ALA A 124 13.81 13.23 16.12
C ALA A 124 13.27 12.03 16.90
N THR A 125 12.24 12.28 17.70
CA THR A 125 11.54 11.31 18.54
C THR A 125 10.06 11.29 18.18
N ASP A 126 9.36 10.25 18.61
CA ASP A 126 7.92 10.07 18.38
C ASP A 126 7.49 10.26 16.90
N PRO A 127 8.06 9.48 15.95
CA PRO A 127 7.71 9.63 14.55
C PRO A 127 6.33 9.02 14.27
N CYS A 128 5.41 9.83 13.74
CA CYS A 128 4.07 9.41 13.33
C CYS A 128 3.80 9.70 11.86
N LEU A 129 3.15 8.77 11.19
CA LEU A 129 2.68 8.90 9.81
C LEU A 129 1.28 9.50 9.77
N TYR A 130 1.06 10.45 8.86
CA TYR A 130 -0.22 11.14 8.70
C TYR A 130 -0.76 11.08 7.26
N GLY A 131 -2.05 11.38 7.10
CA GLY A 131 -2.72 11.51 5.81
C GLY A 131 -3.13 10.18 5.17
N ASP A 132 -3.29 10.19 3.85
CA ASP A 132 -3.88 9.08 3.08
C ASP A 132 -3.22 7.73 3.35
N ILE A 133 -1.90 7.70 3.52
CA ILE A 133 -1.15 6.46 3.70
C ILE A 133 -1.42 5.87 5.09
N ALA A 134 -1.45 6.70 6.13
CA ALA A 134 -1.87 6.28 7.47
C ALA A 134 -3.31 5.74 7.47
N ASN A 135 -4.18 6.33 6.64
CA ASN A 135 -5.57 5.89 6.48
C ASN A 135 -5.75 4.71 5.50
N GLY A 136 -4.68 4.26 4.85
CA GLY A 136 -4.73 3.22 3.81
C GLY A 136 -5.49 3.60 2.53
N CYS A 137 -5.65 4.89 2.29
CA CYS A 137 -6.36 5.49 1.17
C CYS A 137 -5.40 6.09 0.12
N GLU A 138 -4.16 5.63 0.09
CA GLU A 138 -3.13 6.15 -0.81
C GLU A 138 -3.47 5.96 -2.31
N GLY A 139 -3.23 7.03 -3.09
CA GLY A 139 -3.37 7.08 -4.54
C GLY A 139 -2.09 7.53 -5.25
N VAL A 140 -2.15 7.65 -6.58
CA VAL A 140 -1.01 8.01 -7.44
C VAL A 140 -0.37 9.38 -7.14
N ALA A 141 -1.12 10.28 -6.50
CA ALA A 141 -0.64 11.61 -6.11
C ALA A 141 -0.43 11.75 -4.59
N SER A 142 -0.58 10.66 -3.82
CA SER A 142 -0.44 10.72 -2.36
C SER A 142 1.01 10.99 -1.96
N ARG A 143 1.15 11.89 -0.98
CA ARG A 143 2.43 12.29 -0.39
C ARG A 143 2.52 11.72 1.02
N VAL A 144 3.75 11.50 1.48
CA VAL A 144 4.03 10.99 2.83
C VAL A 144 4.19 12.17 3.77
N PHE A 145 3.37 12.22 4.83
CA PHE A 145 3.52 13.19 5.91
C PHE A 145 4.01 12.49 7.16
N ILE A 146 5.16 12.91 7.69
CA ILE A 146 5.74 12.37 8.92
C ILE A 146 5.83 13.51 9.92
N GLY A 147 5.05 13.42 11.01
CA GLY A 147 5.20 14.30 12.17
C GLY A 147 6.22 13.72 13.12
N VAL A 148 7.06 14.58 13.69
CA VAL A 148 8.08 14.21 14.68
C VAL A 148 8.15 15.24 15.80
N THR A 149 8.72 14.84 16.93
CA THR A 149 9.24 15.74 17.95
C THR A 149 10.75 15.89 17.74
N PRO A 150 11.24 16.95 17.07
CA PRO A 150 12.67 17.10 16.81
C PRO A 150 13.42 17.56 18.07
N ALA A 151 14.75 17.40 18.07
CA ALA A 151 15.59 18.01 19.09
C ALA A 151 15.44 19.55 19.11
N PRO A 152 15.54 20.22 20.27
CA PRO A 152 15.22 21.64 20.42
C PRO A 152 16.06 22.59 19.53
N ASP A 153 17.23 22.16 19.09
CA ASP A 153 18.16 22.86 18.19
C ASP A 153 17.97 22.50 16.71
N THR A 154 17.01 21.63 16.38
CA THR A 154 16.77 21.20 15.00
C THR A 154 16.18 22.34 14.18
N SER A 155 16.97 22.81 13.21
CA SER A 155 16.56 23.84 12.27
C SER A 155 15.53 23.35 11.25
N PHE A 156 14.72 24.28 10.72
CA PHE A 156 13.81 23.98 9.61
C PHE A 156 14.53 23.40 8.39
N ASN A 157 15.73 23.90 8.07
CA ASN A 157 16.54 23.38 6.96
C ASN A 157 16.95 21.92 7.17
N THR A 158 17.17 21.50 8.43
CA THR A 158 17.43 20.10 8.78
C THR A 158 16.21 19.21 8.51
N LEU A 159 15.01 19.68 8.85
CA LEU A 159 13.76 18.96 8.53
C LEU A 159 13.52 18.87 7.01
N LEU A 160 13.82 19.96 6.28
CA LEU A 160 13.69 20.00 4.82
C LEU A 160 14.69 19.07 4.12
N SER A 161 15.95 19.04 4.55
CA SER A 161 16.95 18.13 3.99
C SER A 161 16.64 16.67 4.32
N THR A 162 16.14 16.40 5.53
CA THR A 162 15.65 15.07 5.95
C THR A 162 14.47 14.63 5.09
N SER A 163 13.52 15.53 4.81
CA SER A 163 12.40 15.30 3.88
C SER A 163 12.89 14.89 2.50
N GLY A 164 13.86 15.62 1.93
CA GLY A 164 14.47 15.29 0.64
C GLY A 164 15.17 13.93 0.64
N ARG A 165 15.92 13.62 1.72
CA ARG A 165 16.62 12.34 1.87
C ARG A 165 15.66 11.16 1.94
N LEU A 166 14.59 11.27 2.74
CA LEU A 166 13.55 10.26 2.82
C LEU A 166 12.77 10.13 1.51
N GLY A 167 12.55 11.24 0.80
CA GLY A 167 11.89 11.21 -0.50
C GLY A 167 12.70 10.44 -1.55
N MET A 168 14.03 10.56 -1.54
CA MET A 168 14.91 9.74 -2.38
C MET A 168 14.87 8.26 -2.01
N LEU A 169 14.91 7.96 -0.71
CA LEU A 169 14.85 6.58 -0.19
C LEU A 169 13.54 5.89 -0.59
N LEU A 170 12.41 6.56 -0.37
CA LEU A 170 11.07 5.99 -0.56
C LEU A 170 10.51 6.19 -1.98
N ARG A 171 11.20 6.97 -2.82
CA ARG A 171 10.79 7.35 -4.18
C ARG A 171 9.38 7.94 -4.24
N VAL A 172 9.07 8.78 -3.27
CA VAL A 172 7.79 9.48 -3.12
C VAL A 172 8.06 10.84 -2.48
N ASP A 173 7.18 11.81 -2.69
CA ASP A 173 7.28 13.10 -2.02
C ASP A 173 7.01 12.90 -0.52
N VAL A 174 8.03 13.17 0.31
CA VAL A 174 7.98 13.03 1.77
C VAL A 174 8.14 14.40 2.39
N ARG A 175 7.27 14.72 3.34
CA ARG A 175 7.34 15.92 4.16
C ARG A 175 7.44 15.56 5.63
N VAL A 176 8.59 15.86 6.23
CA VAL A 176 8.82 15.79 7.67
C VAL A 176 8.44 17.14 8.28
N MET A 177 7.65 17.11 9.33
CA MET A 177 7.19 18.30 10.05
C MET A 177 7.17 18.04 11.55
N ARG A 178 7.09 19.12 12.32
CA ARG A 178 6.89 19.01 13.76
C ARG A 178 5.44 18.67 14.06
N HIS A 179 5.18 17.95 15.15
CA HIS A 179 3.82 17.57 15.55
C HIS A 179 2.88 18.78 15.74
N ASP A 180 3.40 19.90 16.24
CA ASP A 180 2.64 21.14 16.42
C ASP A 180 2.25 21.82 15.08
N GLU A 181 2.94 21.50 13.98
CA GLU A 181 2.63 22.02 12.64
C GLU A 181 1.68 21.12 11.84
N VAL A 182 1.41 19.90 12.31
CA VAL A 182 0.55 18.92 11.62
C VAL A 182 -0.88 19.46 11.43
N PRO A 183 -1.56 20.03 12.44
CA PRO A 183 -2.95 20.47 12.30
C PRO A 183 -3.13 21.58 11.25
N ASP A 184 -2.13 22.46 11.11
CA ASP A 184 -2.19 23.62 10.21
C ASP A 184 -1.92 23.28 8.74
N ARG A 185 -1.40 22.07 8.45
CA ARG A 185 -0.95 21.67 7.11
C ARG A 185 -1.80 20.61 6.42
N GLY A 186 -2.93 20.21 7.02
CA GLY A 186 -4.00 19.50 6.33
C GLY A 186 -4.04 17.97 6.34
N PRO A 187 -3.15 17.20 7.00
CA PRO A 187 -3.48 15.84 7.33
C PRO A 187 -4.36 15.77 8.58
N ASP A 188 -5.60 15.31 8.42
CA ASP A 188 -6.54 15.07 9.52
C ASP A 188 -6.15 13.79 10.29
N GLY A 189 -6.27 13.79 11.63
CA GLY A 189 -6.17 12.59 12.49
C GLY A 189 -5.00 12.56 13.48
N ALA A 190 -4.99 11.55 14.36
CA ALA A 190 -3.98 11.39 15.43
C ALA A 190 -2.59 10.91 14.93
N GLY A 191 -2.50 10.47 13.67
CA GLY A 191 -1.31 9.84 13.11
C GLY A 191 -1.18 8.37 13.53
N VAL A 192 -0.39 7.61 12.77
CA VAL A 192 -0.04 6.22 13.06
C VAL A 192 1.43 6.19 13.48
N PRO A 193 1.77 5.75 14.70
CA PRO A 193 3.15 5.72 15.15
C PRO A 193 3.98 4.79 14.26
N LEU A 194 5.16 5.27 13.84
CA LEU A 194 6.12 4.50 13.05
C LEU A 194 7.05 3.65 13.93
N THR A 195 7.05 3.90 15.23
CA THR A 195 7.73 3.06 16.21
C THR A 195 6.76 2.00 16.73
N PRO A 196 7.14 0.72 16.78
CA PRO A 196 6.34 -0.28 17.47
C PRO A 196 6.25 0.13 18.94
N GLU A 197 5.02 0.16 19.46
CA GLU A 197 4.71 0.51 20.85
C GLU A 197 5.49 -0.45 21.78
N GLY A 198 6.64 -0.03 22.32
CA GLY A 198 7.42 -0.85 23.24
C GLY A 198 8.95 -0.76 23.26
N ASP A 199 9.62 0.18 22.58
CA ASP A 199 11.06 0.40 22.83
C ASP A 199 11.27 1.75 23.56
N PRO A 200 11.46 1.75 24.90
CA PRO A 200 11.92 2.94 25.60
C PRO A 200 13.28 3.37 25.02
N PRO A 201 13.61 4.67 24.98
CA PRO A 201 14.87 5.12 24.42
C PRO A 201 16.02 4.40 25.13
N MET A 202 16.76 3.58 24.37
CA MET A 202 17.97 2.92 24.84
C MET A 202 18.91 4.00 25.42
N SER A 203 18.93 4.09 26.73
CA SER A 203 19.98 4.77 27.47
C SER A 203 21.27 3.99 27.28
N ARG A 204 22.04 4.30 26.23
CA ARG A 204 23.47 3.94 26.22
C ARG A 204 24.20 4.98 27.06
N SER A 205 24.33 4.68 28.34
CA SER A 205 25.24 5.34 29.27
C SER A 205 26.69 5.13 28.82
N ALA A 206 27.44 6.25 28.87
CA ALA A 206 28.87 6.44 29.14
C ALA A 206 29.90 5.55 28.43
#